data_AF-A0A4Z2IDJ4-F1
#
_entry.id   AF-A0A4Z2IDJ4-F1
#
_cell.length_a   1.000
_cell.length_b   1.000
_cell.length_c   1.000
_cell.angle_alpha   90.00
_cell.angle_beta   90.00
_cell.angle_gamma   90.00
#
_symmetry.space_group_name_H-M   'P 1'
#
loop_
_entity.id
_entity.type
_entity.pdbx_description
1 polymer ?
#
loop_
_entity_poly.entity_id
_entity_poly.type
_entity_poly.pdbx_seq_one_letter_code
_entity_poly.pdbx_strand_id
1 'polypeptide(L)'
;MKVVKSAQHYTETALDEIKLLRCVRESDPGDPNKDMVVQLIDDFKISGINGIHVCMVFEVLGHHLLKWIIKSNYQGLPLPCVKSIIKQVRTHTHTHTHTHTHTHTHTRTHTHTHTRAHTRAHTHTHTNQIYL
;
A
#
# COMPACT_ATOMS: atom_id res chain seq x y z
N MET A 1 -2.96 -16.43 0.11
CA MET A 1 -2.00 -16.00 -0.92
C MET A 1 -2.77 -15.37 -2.08
N LYS A 2 -2.31 -14.21 -2.58
CA LYS A 2 -2.87 -13.47 -3.72
C LYS A 2 -1.79 -13.42 -4.81
N VAL A 3 -2.12 -13.89 -6.02
CA VAL A 3 -1.23 -13.83 -7.19
C VAL A 3 -1.77 -12.78 -8.16
N VAL A 4 -0.96 -11.77 -8.48
CA VAL A 4 -1.35 -10.66 -9.33
C VAL A 4 -1.03 -10.97 -10.79
N LYS A 5 -1.84 -10.45 -11.72
CA LYS A 5 -1.57 -10.55 -13.16
C LYS A 5 -0.27 -9.81 -13.51
N SER A 6 0.47 -10.34 -14.48
CA SER A 6 1.79 -9.86 -14.87
C SER A 6 1.81 -8.54 -15.65
N ALA A 7 0.66 -8.05 -16.11
CA ALA A 7 0.61 -6.78 -16.83
C ALA A 7 1.09 -5.61 -15.95
N GLN A 8 1.76 -4.64 -16.57
CA GLN A 8 2.51 -3.59 -15.89
C GLN A 8 1.65 -2.81 -14.89
N HIS A 9 0.46 -2.35 -15.29
CA HIS A 9 -0.40 -1.54 -14.42
C HIS A 9 -0.87 -2.30 -13.17
N TYR A 10 -1.15 -3.61 -13.30
CA TYR A 10 -1.48 -4.45 -12.15
C TYR A 10 -0.28 -4.65 -11.23
N THR A 11 0.92 -4.79 -11.80
CA THR A 11 2.16 -4.96 -11.06
C THR A 11 2.53 -3.71 -10.28
N GLU A 12 2.45 -2.53 -10.90
CA GLU A 12 2.71 -1.24 -10.25
C GLU A 12 1.73 -1.03 -9.08
N THR A 13 0.44 -1.24 -9.31
CA THR A 13 -0.60 -1.13 -8.26
C THR A 13 -0.32 -2.09 -7.09
N ALA A 14 0.12 -3.32 -7.40
CA ALA A 14 0.45 -4.30 -6.37
C ALA A 14 1.68 -3.91 -5.54
N LEU A 15 2.67 -3.25 -6.14
CA LEU A 15 3.84 -2.76 -5.41
C LEU A 15 3.47 -1.62 -4.46
N ASP A 16 2.57 -0.73 -4.89
CA ASP A 16 2.02 0.31 -4.01
C ASP A 16 1.22 -0.30 -2.84
N GLU A 17 0.39 -1.30 -3.13
CA GLU A 17 -0.35 -2.06 -2.11
C GLU A 17 0.61 -2.70 -1.08
N ILE A 18 1.67 -3.37 -1.55
CA ILE A 18 2.70 -3.98 -0.68
C ILE A 18 3.38 -2.92 0.19
N LYS A 19 3.76 -1.78 -0.38
CA LYS A 19 4.41 -0.69 0.36
C LYS A 19 3.51 -0.19 1.48
N LEU A 20 2.23 0.03 1.20
CA LEU A 20 1.25 0.46 2.20
C LEU A 20 1.08 -0.59 3.31
N LEU A 21 0.93 -1.86 2.94
CA LEU A 21 0.77 -2.96 3.90
C LEU A 21 2.00 -3.14 4.78
N ARG A 22 3.22 -2.97 4.25
CA ARG A 22 4.45 -2.99 5.04
C ARG A 22 4.50 -1.82 6.02
N CYS A 23 4.13 -0.60 5.59
CA CYS A 23 4.04 0.54 6.50
C CYS A 23 3.07 0.28 7.65
N VAL A 24 1.90 -0.32 7.39
CA VAL A 24 0.93 -0.70 8.44
C VAL A 24 1.55 -1.73 9.40
N ARG A 25 2.23 -2.74 8.86
CA ARG A 25 2.88 -3.78 9.66
C ARG A 25 4.02 -3.24 10.52
N GLU A 26 4.75 -2.24 10.04
CA GLU A 26 5.87 -1.60 10.73
C GLU A 26 5.43 -0.44 11.64
N SER A 27 4.15 -0.08 11.61
CA SER A 27 3.55 0.90 12.53
C SER A 27 3.58 0.41 13.99
N ASP A 28 3.36 1.35 14.92
CA ASP A 28 3.44 1.15 16.38
C ASP A 28 2.95 -0.25 16.82
N PRO A 29 3.86 -1.11 17.33
CA PRO A 29 3.50 -2.44 17.83
C PRO A 29 2.49 -2.42 18.97
N GLY A 30 2.38 -1.29 19.69
CA GLY A 30 1.41 -1.10 20.76
C GLY A 30 0.03 -0.63 20.31
N ASP A 31 -0.20 -0.38 19.01
CA ASP A 31 -1.50 0.06 18.52
C ASP A 31 -2.52 -1.11 18.54
N PRO A 32 -3.56 -1.06 19.40
CA PRO A 32 -4.57 -2.12 19.47
C PRO A 32 -5.41 -2.23 18.20
N ASN A 33 -5.29 -1.29 17.25
CA ASN A 33 -5.99 -1.33 15.98
C ASN A 33 -5.18 -2.04 14.88
N LYS A 34 -3.95 -2.48 15.15
CA LYS A 34 -3.10 -3.18 14.16
C LYS A 34 -3.68 -4.53 13.75
N ASP A 35 -4.20 -5.29 14.72
CA ASP A 35 -4.85 -6.59 14.50
C ASP A 35 -6.20 -6.48 13.76
N MET A 36 -6.70 -5.26 13.58
CA MET A 36 -7.92 -4.99 12.80
C MET A 36 -7.66 -4.86 11.31
N VAL A 37 -6.39 -4.81 10.88
CA VAL A 37 -5.99 -4.70 9.49
C VAL A 37 -5.28 -5.99 9.08
N VAL A 38 -5.60 -6.48 7.89
CA VAL A 38 -4.96 -7.67 7.32
C VAL A 38 -3.44 -7.50 7.29
N GLN A 39 -2.73 -8.49 7.84
CA GLN A 39 -1.27 -8.47 7.87
C GLN A 39 -0.68 -9.16 6.64
N LEU A 40 0.21 -8.43 5.94
CA LEU A 40 1.09 -9.00 4.92
C LEU A 40 2.23 -9.76 5.61
N ILE A 41 2.26 -11.07 5.43
CA ILE A 41 3.30 -11.94 5.99
C ILE A 41 4.56 -11.86 5.10
N ASP A 42 4.39 -12.03 3.80
CA ASP A 42 5.50 -12.10 2.84
C ASP A 42 5.07 -11.64 1.44
N ASP A 43 6.02 -11.24 0.60
CA ASP A 43 5.81 -10.96 -0.81
C ASP A 43 7.01 -11.36 -1.67
N PHE A 44 6.72 -11.96 -2.82
CA PHE A 44 7.75 -12.47 -3.73
C PHE A 44 7.28 -12.43 -5.19
N LYS A 45 8.21 -12.69 -6.12
CA LYS A 45 7.95 -12.71 -7.56
C LYS A 45 8.13 -14.12 -8.12
N ILE A 46 7.20 -14.54 -8.98
CA ILE A 46 7.30 -15.81 -9.72
C ILE A 46 7.32 -15.55 -11.22
N SER A 47 8.15 -16.27 -11.96
CA SER A 47 8.16 -16.23 -13.42
C SER A 47 7.20 -17.28 -13.97
N GLY A 48 6.33 -16.89 -14.90
CA GLY A 48 5.42 -17.78 -15.61
C GLY A 48 5.43 -17.49 -17.11
N ILE A 49 4.65 -18.28 -17.86
CA ILE A 49 4.55 -18.16 -19.33
C ILE A 49 4.10 -16.75 -19.80
N ASN A 50 3.38 -16.02 -18.93
CA ASN A 50 2.84 -14.70 -19.22
C ASN A 50 3.70 -13.56 -18.60
N GLY A 51 4.91 -13.87 -18.13
CA GLY A 51 5.81 -12.92 -17.49
C GLY A 51 5.91 -13.10 -15.97
N ILE A 52 6.31 -12.04 -15.29
CA ILE A 52 6.57 -12.06 -13.84
C ILE A 52 5.31 -11.66 -13.08
N HIS A 53 4.92 -12.47 -12.11
CA HIS A 53 3.76 -12.25 -11.26
C HIS A 53 4.20 -11.90 -9.83
N VAL A 54 3.59 -10.85 -9.27
CA VAL A 54 3.75 -10.49 -7.86
C VAL A 54 2.82 -11.34 -7.00
N CYS A 55 3.36 -11.97 -5.97
CA CYS A 55 2.64 -12.78 -5.01
C CYS A 55 2.67 -12.11 -3.64
N MET A 56 1.51 -12.04 -2.99
CA MET A 56 1.35 -11.53 -1.63
C MET A 56 0.81 -12.64 -0.72
N VAL A 57 1.46 -12.85 0.42
CA VAL A 57 1.07 -13.83 1.43
C VAL A 57 0.46 -13.09 2.61
N PHE A 58 -0.75 -13.46 2.97
CA PHE A 58 -1.51 -12.86 4.06
C PHE A 58 -1.80 -13.92 5.11
N GLU A 59 -2.11 -13.46 6.33
CA GLU A 59 -2.73 -14.31 7.34
C GLU A 59 -4.04 -14.93 6.84
N VAL A 60 -4.43 -16.03 7.47
CA VAL A 60 -5.68 -16.72 7.12
C VAL A 60 -6.85 -15.96 7.73
N LEU A 61 -7.64 -15.31 6.88
CA LEU A 61 -8.87 -14.64 7.26
C LEU A 61 -10.09 -15.54 7.03
N GLY A 62 -11.17 -15.23 7.76
CA GLY A 62 -12.47 -15.87 7.58
C GLY A 62 -13.21 -15.43 6.30
N HIS A 63 -14.48 -15.81 6.21
CA HIS A 63 -15.33 -15.46 5.08
C HIS A 63 -15.60 -13.95 4.96
N HIS A 64 -15.68 -13.46 3.71
CA HIS A 64 -16.11 -12.10 3.42
C HIS A 64 -17.56 -11.83 3.87
N LEU A 65 -17.88 -10.57 4.16
CA LEU A 65 -19.18 -10.15 4.71
C LEU A 65 -20.37 -10.55 3.83
N LEU A 66 -20.22 -10.50 2.50
CA LEU A 66 -21.30 -10.91 1.59
C LEU A 66 -21.77 -12.36 1.83
N LYS A 67 -20.88 -13.27 2.23
CA LYS A 67 -21.26 -14.66 2.55
C LYS A 67 -22.16 -14.72 3.78
N TRP A 68 -21.94 -13.84 4.75
CA TRP A 68 -22.78 -13.72 5.95
C TRP A 68 -24.12 -13.06 5.67
N ILE A 69 -24.16 -12.03 4.81
CA ILE A 69 -25.41 -11.36 4.39
C ILE A 69 -26.34 -12.33 3.65
N ILE A 70 -25.78 -13.14 2.74
CA ILE A 70 -26.55 -14.16 2.03
C ILE A 70 -27.07 -15.21 3.03
N LYS A 71 -26.21 -15.69 3.95
CA LYS A 71 -26.61 -16.66 4.99
C LYS A 71 -27.68 -16.14 5.94
N SER A 72 -27.73 -14.82 6.18
CA SER A 72 -28.77 -14.23 7.01
C SER A 72 -30.05 -13.91 6.24
N ASN A 73 -30.20 -14.38 4.98
CA ASN A 73 -31.34 -14.07 4.12
C ASN A 73 -31.61 -12.56 4.03
N TYR A 74 -30.54 -11.76 3.97
CA TYR A 74 -30.60 -10.29 3.93
C TYR A 74 -31.33 -9.65 5.13
N GLN A 75 -31.53 -10.37 6.24
CA GLN A 75 -32.12 -9.85 7.48
C GLN A 75 -31.13 -9.00 8.30
N GLY A 76 -29.92 -8.82 7.79
CA GLY A 76 -28.86 -8.04 8.44
C GLY A 76 -27.93 -8.89 9.30
N LEU A 77 -27.05 -8.19 10.01
CA LEU A 77 -26.08 -8.76 10.94
C LEU A 77 -26.33 -8.18 12.35
N PRO A 78 -25.95 -8.88 13.43
CA PRO A 78 -26.06 -8.34 14.78
C PRO A 78 -25.37 -6.97 14.88
N LEU A 79 -26.03 -6.01 15.52
CA LEU A 79 -25.52 -4.65 15.66
C LEU A 79 -24.09 -4.56 16.23
N PRO A 80 -23.67 -5.41 17.20
CA PRO A 80 -22.27 -5.44 17.66
C PRO A 80 -21.27 -5.79 16.54
N CYS A 81 -21.62 -6.75 15.67
CA CYS A 81 -20.79 -7.13 14.53
C CYS A 81 -20.65 -5.98 13.53
N VAL A 82 -21.78 -5.30 13.23
CA VAL A 82 -21.79 -4.12 12.33
C VAL A 82 -20.93 -2.99 12.88
N LYS A 83 -21.04 -2.67 14.18
CA LYS A 83 -20.20 -1.66 14.83
C LYS A 83 -18.71 -2.01 14.75
N SER A 84 -18.35 -3.27 14.97
CA SER A 84 -16.97 -3.73 14.86
C SER A 84 -16.45 -3.57 13.43
N ILE A 85 -17.20 -4.06 12.43
CA ILE A 85 -16.88 -3.93 11.00
C ILE A 85 -16.63 -2.48 10.61
N ILE A 86 -17.56 -1.57 10.97
CA ILE A 86 -17.45 -0.15 10.60
C ILE A 86 -16.23 0.48 11.28
N LYS A 87 -15.95 0.14 12.54
CA LYS A 87 -14.75 0.63 13.24
C LYS A 87 -13.48 0.22 12.51
N GLN A 88 -13.38 -1.04 12.09
CA GLN A 88 -12.22 -1.57 11.36
C GLN A 88 -12.04 -0.86 10.01
N VAL A 89 -13.12 -0.71 9.23
CA VAL A 89 -13.09 -0.02 7.93
C VAL A 89 -12.65 1.44 8.08
N ARG A 90 -13.17 2.15 9.09
CA ARG A 90 -12.80 3.54 9.36
C ARG A 90 -11.32 3.68 9.69
N THR A 91 -10.77 2.80 10.53
CA THR A 91 -9.34 2.80 10.86
C THR A 91 -8.51 2.58 9.60
N HIS A 92 -8.86 1.59 8.77
CA HIS A 92 -8.16 1.30 7.52
C HIS A 92 -8.11 2.53 6.59
N THR A 93 -9.24 3.23 6.40
CA THR A 93 -9.30 4.44 5.56
C THR A 93 -8.42 5.57 6.10
N HIS A 94 -8.38 5.75 7.42
CA HIS A 94 -7.56 6.77 8.05
C HIS A 94 -6.07 6.48 7.86
N THR A 95 -5.64 5.24 8.12
CA THR A 95 -4.26 4.81 7.91
C THR A 95 -3.85 4.90 6.44
N HIS A 96 -4.72 4.47 5.51
CA HIS A 96 -4.46 4.60 4.08
C HIS A 96 -4.23 6.06 3.66
N THR A 97 -5.08 6.98 4.14
CA THR A 97 -4.96 8.42 3.82
C THR A 97 -3.66 9.01 4.38
N HIS A 98 -3.31 8.66 5.62
CA HIS A 98 -2.13 9.19 6.29
C HIS A 98 -0.84 8.66 5.65
N THR A 99 -0.77 7.35 5.36
CA THR A 99 0.39 6.71 4.74
C THR A 99 0.56 7.13 3.28
N HIS A 100 -0.53 7.27 2.51
CA HIS A 100 -0.50 7.77 1.15
C HIS A 100 0.00 9.22 1.10
N THR A 101 -0.52 10.09 1.97
CA THR A 101 -0.05 11.49 2.08
C THR A 101 1.42 11.56 2.45
N HIS A 102 1.86 10.76 3.43
CA HIS A 102 3.27 10.70 3.86
C HIS A 102 4.18 10.20 2.73
N THR A 103 3.78 9.14 2.02
CA THR A 103 4.55 8.55 0.92
C THR A 103 4.66 9.51 -0.27
N HIS A 104 3.57 10.15 -0.68
CA HIS A 104 3.61 11.14 -1.76
C HIS A 104 4.44 12.37 -1.38
N THR A 105 4.35 12.83 -0.13
CA THR A 105 5.14 13.98 0.34
C THR A 105 6.64 13.66 0.39
N HIS A 106 6.99 12.45 0.87
CA HIS A 106 8.38 12.00 0.92
C HIS A 106 8.97 11.81 -0.49
N THR A 107 8.26 11.13 -1.39
CA THR A 107 8.69 10.96 -2.79
C THR A 107 8.83 12.31 -3.49
N ARG A 108 7.87 13.22 -3.34
CA ARG A 108 7.94 14.57 -3.95
C ARG A 108 9.13 15.38 -3.41
N THR A 109 9.42 15.29 -2.12
CA THR A 109 10.53 16.02 -1.49
C THR A 109 11.89 15.46 -1.90
N HIS A 110 12.03 14.13 -1.98
CA HIS A 110 13.25 13.49 -2.49
C HIS A 110 13.49 13.80 -3.98
N THR A 111 12.47 13.67 -4.83
CA THR A 111 12.59 13.96 -6.27
C THR A 111 12.87 15.44 -6.53
N HIS A 112 12.23 16.36 -5.81
CA HIS A 112 12.49 17.79 -5.95
C HIS A 112 13.91 18.16 -5.49
N THR A 113 14.42 17.54 -4.43
CA THR A 113 15.78 17.80 -3.92
C THR A 113 16.85 17.25 -4.87
N HIS A 114 16.66 16.04 -5.42
CA HIS A 114 17.56 15.48 -6.44
C HIS A 114 17.54 16.27 -7.75
N THR A 115 16.35 16.68 -8.22
CA THR A 115 16.23 17.49 -9.45
C THR A 115 16.87 18.86 -9.26
N ARG A 116 16.64 19.52 -8.11
CA ARG A 116 17.25 20.83 -7.83
C ARG A 116 18.77 20.76 -7.69
N ALA A 117 19.30 19.67 -7.14
CA ALA A 117 20.75 19.45 -7.07
C ALA A 117 21.36 19.21 -8.47
N HIS A 118 20.68 18.44 -9.32
CA HIS A 118 21.14 18.18 -10.69
C HIS A 118 21.07 19.42 -11.60
N THR A 119 20.00 20.22 -11.49
CA THR A 119 19.88 21.49 -12.23
C THR A 119 20.91 22.51 -11.75
N ARG A 120 21.20 22.61 -10.43
CA ARG A 120 22.25 23.50 -9.91
C ARG A 120 23.66 23.10 -10.36
N ALA A 121 23.93 21.80 -10.49
CA ALA A 121 25.21 21.32 -10.99
C ALA A 121 25.39 21.69 -12.47
N HIS A 122 24.35 21.53 -13.30
CA HIS A 122 24.41 21.90 -14.72
C HIS A 122 24.50 23.41 -14.98
N THR A 123 23.92 24.26 -14.14
CA THR A 123 24.08 25.73 -14.28
C THR A 123 25.48 26.19 -13.84
N HIS A 124 26.18 25.46 -12.98
CA HIS A 124 27.52 25.84 -12.50
C HIS A 124 28.67 25.36 -13.42
N THR A 125 28.39 24.44 -14.36
CA THR A 125 29.37 24.05 -15.38
C THR A 125 29.32 24.96 -16.62
N HIS A 126 28.19 25.63 -16.89
CA HIS A 126 28.05 26.47 -18.09
C HIS A 126 28.44 27.95 -17.89
N THR A 127 28.85 28.35 -16.68
CA THR A 127 29.39 29.70 -16.41
C THR A 127 30.91 29.74 -16.27
N ASN A 128 31.60 28.59 -16.31
CA ASN A 128 33.07 28.50 -16.25
C ASN A 128 33.72 28.21 -17.63
N GLN A 129 33.12 28.70 -18.72
CA GLN A 129 33.70 28.60 -20.07
C GLN A 129 33.64 29.91 -20.89
N ILE A 130 33.51 31.09 -20.26
CA ILE A 130 33.61 32.40 -20.95
C ILE A 130 34.73 33.31 -20.39
N TYR A 131 35.75 32.75 -19.72
CA TYR A 131 36.98 33.53 -19.46
C TYR A 131 38.24 32.64 -19.58
N LEU A 132 38.68 32.46 -20.83
CA LEU A 132 40.06 32.48 -21.36
C LEU A 132 40.05 31.91 -22.79
#